data_AF-A0A821KP73-F1
#
_entry.id   AF-A0A821KP73-F1
#
_cell.length_a   1.000
_cell.length_b   1.000
_cell.length_c   1.000
_cell.angle_alpha   90.00
_cell.angle_beta   90.00
_cell.angle_gamma   90.00
#
_symmetry.space_group_name_H-M   'P 1'
#
loop_
_entity.id
_entity.type
_entity.pdbx_description
1 polymer ?
#
loop_
_entity_poly.entity_id
_entity_poly.type
_entity_poly.pdbx_seq_one_letter_code
_entity_poly.pdbx_strand_id
1 'polypeptide(L)'
;ILIVNGKITNEQLNSINTALTTINQLENQCTTSSDCLTEPIGARACGGPNGYIVYSRISSYVEYILSLAKLTTILERQYNEENSIISICILAKKPIAVCDKNHMCVAQ
;
A
#
# COMPACT_ATOMS: atom_id res chain seq x y z
N ILE A 1 14.97 -11.26 -5.81
CA ILE A 1 14.07 -11.47 -4.64
C ILE A 1 14.86 -11.03 -3.43
N LEU A 2 14.51 -9.89 -2.81
CA LEU A 2 15.10 -9.50 -1.53
C LEU A 2 14.56 -10.47 -0.49
N ILE A 3 15.36 -11.48 -0.13
CA ILE A 3 15.08 -12.31 1.03
C ILE A 3 15.48 -11.46 2.23
N VAL A 4 14.52 -11.01 3.02
CA VAL A 4 14.81 -10.36 4.29
C VAL A 4 15.21 -11.47 5.26
N ASN A 5 16.52 -11.74 5.34
CA ASN A 5 17.08 -12.69 6.28
C ASN A 5 17.05 -12.07 7.68
N GLY A 6 15.98 -12.34 8.43
CA GLY A 6 15.81 -11.88 9.80
C GLY A 6 14.33 -11.77 10.18
N LYS A 7 14.04 -11.87 11.49
CA LYS A 7 12.70 -11.61 12.02
C LYS A 7 12.27 -10.20 11.67
N ILE A 8 11.06 -10.03 11.14
CA ILE A 8 10.54 -8.70 10.80
C ILE A 8 10.13 -7.97 12.07
N THR A 9 10.55 -6.72 12.22
CA THR A 9 10.16 -5.86 13.34
C THR A 9 9.05 -4.88 12.92
N ASN A 10 8.28 -4.42 13.91
CA ASN A 10 7.31 -3.33 13.69
C ASN A 10 7.97 -2.06 13.15
N GLU A 11 9.21 -1.79 13.54
CA GLU A 11 9.97 -0.65 13.05
C GLU A 11 10.21 -0.77 11.54
N GLN A 12 10.64 -1.93 11.05
CA GLN A 12 10.83 -2.17 9.61
C GLN A 12 9.53 -2.02 8.81
N LEU A 13 8.40 -2.53 9.34
CA LEU A 13 7.08 -2.33 8.73
C LEU A 13 6.69 -0.85 8.68
N ASN A 14 6.93 -0.12 9.76
CA ASN A 14 6.64 1.31 9.82
C ASN A 14 7.51 2.09 8.83
N SER A 15 8.80 1.76 8.70
CA SER A 15 9.70 2.42 7.76
C SER A 15 9.24 2.24 6.31
N ILE A 16 8.88 1.01 5.90
CA ILE A 16 8.43 0.78 4.52
C ILE A 16 7.07 1.42 4.24
N ASN A 17 6.14 1.39 5.20
CA ASN A 17 4.86 2.07 5.07
C ASN A 17 5.04 3.60 4.96
N THR A 18 5.97 4.16 5.73
CA THR A 18 6.31 5.58 5.65
C THR A 18 6.90 5.93 4.29
N ALA A 19 7.84 5.12 3.78
CA ALA A 19 8.42 5.33 2.46
C ALA A 19 7.36 5.28 1.35
N LEU A 20 6.48 4.27 1.36
CA LEU A 20 5.38 4.10 0.40
C LEU A 20 4.42 5.30 0.41
N THR A 21 3.94 5.67 1.60
CA THR A 21 3.00 6.79 1.74
C THR A 21 3.61 8.13 1.36
N THR A 22 4.88 8.36 1.72
CA THR A 22 5.61 9.59 1.41
C THR A 22 5.79 9.75 -0.10
N ILE A 23 6.32 8.74 -0.80
CA ILE A 23 6.51 8.85 -2.24
C ILE A 23 5.17 8.97 -2.97
N ASN A 24 4.15 8.22 -2.54
CA ASN A 24 2.83 8.31 -3.16
C ASN A 24 2.22 9.70 -2.98
N GLN A 25 2.36 10.34 -1.81
CA GLN A 25 1.87 11.70 -1.58
C GLN A 25 2.53 12.73 -2.49
N LEU A 26 3.84 12.60 -2.72
CA LEU A 26 4.59 13.50 -3.60
C LEU A 26 4.21 13.33 -5.08
N GLU A 27 3.81 12.12 -5.47
CA GLU A 27 3.64 11.71 -6.85
C GLU A 27 2.16 11.50 -7.27
N ASN A 28 1.21 11.93 -6.44
CA ASN A 28 -0.20 11.58 -6.62
C ASN A 28 -0.99 12.49 -7.57
N GLN A 29 -0.33 13.29 -8.41
CA GLN A 29 -1.03 14.30 -9.23
C GLN A 29 -1.79 13.64 -10.39
N CYS A 30 -2.92 14.23 -10.78
CA CYS A 30 -3.79 13.74 -11.85
C CYS A 30 -4.37 14.87 -12.69
N THR A 31 -4.80 14.55 -13.91
CA THR A 31 -5.59 15.46 -14.74
C THR A 31 -7.06 15.05 -14.76
N THR A 32 -7.31 13.74 -14.73
CA THR A 32 -8.65 13.14 -14.79
C THR A 32 -8.76 11.96 -13.83
N SER A 33 -9.98 11.57 -13.45
CA SER A 33 -10.18 10.40 -12.58
C SER A 33 -9.67 9.08 -13.20
N SER A 34 -9.54 8.99 -14.53
CA SER A 34 -8.93 7.82 -15.20
C SER A 34 -7.41 7.70 -14.97
N ASP A 35 -6.77 8.76 -14.46
CA ASP A 35 -5.37 8.72 -14.06
C ASP A 35 -5.19 8.07 -12.67
N CYS A 36 -6.27 7.95 -11.90
CA CYS A 36 -6.22 7.47 -10.53
C CYS A 36 -6.57 5.98 -10.45
N LEU A 37 -5.65 5.20 -9.91
CA LEU A 37 -5.80 3.75 -9.75
C LEU A 37 -5.71 3.37 -8.27
N THR A 38 -6.06 2.12 -7.98
CA THR A 38 -6.14 1.58 -6.62
C THR A 38 -5.44 0.23 -6.56
N GLU A 39 -4.46 0.12 -5.66
CA GLU A 39 -3.70 -1.11 -5.42
C GLU A 39 -3.90 -1.59 -3.97
N PRO A 40 -4.19 -2.87 -3.70
CA PRO A 40 -4.24 -3.42 -2.35
C PRO A 40 -2.86 -3.36 -1.66
N ILE A 41 -2.84 -3.01 -0.38
CA ILE A 41 -1.60 -2.94 0.41
C ILE A 41 -1.73 -3.63 1.76
N GLY A 42 -0.62 -4.23 2.18
CA GLY A 42 -0.51 -4.93 3.47
C GLY A 42 -1.16 -6.30 3.48
N ALA A 43 -1.06 -6.99 4.60
CA ALA A 43 -1.61 -8.31 4.81
C ALA A 43 -2.24 -8.42 6.21
N ARG A 44 -3.54 -8.65 6.28
CA ARG A 44 -4.21 -8.99 7.54
C ARG A 44 -3.90 -10.44 7.90
N ALA A 45 -3.82 -10.73 9.20
CA ALA A 45 -3.62 -12.10 9.69
C ALA A 45 -4.74 -13.06 9.26
N CYS A 46 -5.99 -12.56 9.17
CA CYS A 46 -7.13 -13.32 8.65
C CYS A 46 -7.17 -13.46 7.12
N GLY A 47 -6.16 -12.95 6.41
CA GLY A 47 -6.14 -12.86 4.94
C GLY A 47 -6.73 -11.57 4.39
N GLY A 48 -6.40 -11.30 3.13
CA GLY A 48 -6.73 -10.04 2.45
C GLY A 48 -5.80 -8.87 2.83
N PRO A 49 -5.93 -7.73 2.12
CA PRO A 49 -5.10 -6.57 2.38
C PRO A 49 -5.58 -5.79 3.61
N ASN A 50 -4.69 -4.97 4.17
CA ASN A 50 -5.06 -4.02 5.22
C ASN A 50 -5.98 -2.93 4.69
N GLY A 51 -5.71 -2.49 3.46
CA GLY A 51 -6.44 -1.44 2.77
C GLY A 51 -5.93 -1.31 1.34
N TYR A 52 -6.07 -0.11 0.81
CA TYR A 52 -5.67 0.19 -0.56
C TYR A 52 -4.91 1.52 -0.59
N ILE A 53 -3.94 1.59 -1.49
CA ILE A 53 -3.33 2.86 -1.88
C ILE A 53 -3.99 3.35 -3.15
N VAL A 54 -4.33 4.64 -3.18
CA VAL A 54 -4.74 5.34 -4.40
C VAL A 54 -3.53 6.10 -4.93
N TYR A 55 -3.18 5.83 -6.18
CA TYR A 55 -1.98 6.36 -6.83
C TYR A 55 -2.29 6.89 -8.22
N SER A 56 -1.44 7.78 -8.71
CA SER A 56 -1.50 8.29 -10.07
C SER A 56 -0.73 7.39 -11.05
N ARG A 57 -1.41 6.89 -12.09
CA ARG A 57 -0.79 6.09 -13.16
C ARG A 57 0.15 6.88 -14.07
N ILE A 58 0.08 8.21 -14.01
CA ILE A 58 0.92 9.10 -14.84
C ILE A 58 2.20 9.54 -14.12
N SER A 59 2.38 9.16 -12.85
CA SER A 59 3.65 9.37 -12.16
C SER A 59 4.78 8.55 -12.79
N SER A 60 5.97 9.13 -12.81
CA SER A 60 7.19 8.41 -13.19
C SER A 60 7.65 7.35 -12.17
N TYR A 61 7.06 7.34 -10.96
CA TYR A 61 7.41 6.44 -9.86
C TYR A 61 6.43 5.29 -9.67
N VAL A 62 5.50 5.05 -10.60
CA VAL A 62 4.48 4.00 -10.49
C VAL A 62 5.10 2.64 -10.17
N GLU A 63 6.16 2.23 -10.87
CA GLU A 63 6.81 0.93 -10.62
C GLU A 63 7.41 0.84 -9.21
N TYR A 64 7.95 1.94 -8.71
CA TYR A 64 8.52 2.01 -7.37
C TYR A 64 7.43 1.97 -6.29
N ILE A 65 6.34 2.70 -6.46
CA ILE A 65 5.15 2.67 -5.59
C ILE A 65 4.59 1.25 -5.51
N LEU A 66 4.39 0.58 -6.66
CA LEU A 66 3.86 -0.78 -6.70
C LEU A 66 4.83 -1.80 -6.09
N SER A 67 6.14 -1.60 -6.26
CA SER A 67 7.16 -2.44 -5.64
C SER A 67 7.16 -2.31 -4.11
N LEU A 68 7.02 -1.09 -3.58
CA LEU A 68 6.88 -0.85 -2.16
C LEU A 68 5.58 -1.44 -1.60
N ALA A 69 4.44 -1.26 -2.28
CA ALA A 69 3.16 -1.86 -1.91
C ALA A 69 3.24 -3.40 -1.81
N LYS A 70 3.87 -4.04 -2.81
CA LYS A 70 4.11 -5.48 -2.81
C LYS A 70 5.04 -5.91 -1.67
N LEU A 71 6.12 -5.17 -1.45
CA LEU A 71 7.07 -5.49 -0.39
C LEU A 71 6.44 -5.32 1.00
N THR A 72 5.67 -4.27 1.25
CA THR A 72 4.86 -4.09 2.47
C THR A 72 4.00 -5.33 2.72
N THR A 73 3.27 -5.80 1.70
CA THR A 73 2.39 -6.98 1.81
C THR A 73 3.15 -8.26 2.18
N ILE A 74 4.35 -8.45 1.62
CA ILE A 74 5.20 -9.61 1.92
C ILE A 74 5.71 -9.55 3.37
N LEU A 75 6.25 -8.40 3.78
CA LEU A 75 6.83 -8.23 5.11
C LEU A 75 5.79 -8.34 6.20
N GLU A 76 4.59 -7.80 5.96
CA GLU A 76 3.51 -7.86 6.95
C GLU A 76 2.95 -9.27 7.10
N ARG A 77 2.87 -10.05 6.01
CA ARG A 77 2.50 -11.47 6.10
C ARG A 77 3.51 -12.24 6.95
N GLN A 78 4.80 -12.05 6.67
CA GLN A 78 5.87 -12.69 7.45
C GLN A 78 5.81 -12.27 8.92
N TYR A 79 5.62 -10.98 9.21
CA TYR A 79 5.47 -10.48 10.57
C TYR A 79 4.30 -11.14 11.31
N ASN A 80 3.14 -11.27 10.65
CA ASN A 80 1.95 -11.90 11.25
C ASN A 80 2.20 -13.37 11.58
N GLU A 81 2.84 -14.11 10.66
CA GLU A 81 3.21 -15.52 10.84
C GLU A 81 4.19 -15.69 12.01
N GLU A 82 5.26 -14.88 12.05
CA GLU A 82 6.32 -14.94 13.07
C GLU A 82 5.83 -14.57 14.48
N ASN A 83 4.79 -13.74 14.58
CA ASN A 83 4.27 -13.26 15.87
C ASN A 83 2.91 -13.85 16.23
N SER A 84 2.41 -14.84 15.47
CA SER A 84 1.12 -15.49 15.72
C SER A 84 -0.04 -14.49 15.89
N ILE A 85 -0.03 -13.43 15.07
CA ILE A 85 -1.05 -12.38 15.12
C ILE A 85 -2.39 -12.97 14.70
N ILE A 86 -3.46 -12.60 15.41
CA ILE A 86 -4.83 -12.98 15.08
C ILE A 86 -5.61 -11.69 14.81
N SER A 87 -6.46 -11.70 13.79
CA SER A 87 -7.33 -10.56 13.45
C SER A 87 -8.76 -11.02 13.18
N ILE A 88 -9.69 -10.10 13.31
CA ILE A 88 -11.08 -10.29 12.87
C ILE A 88 -11.17 -10.30 11.34
N CYS A 89 -12.01 -11.17 10.78
CA CYS A 89 -12.22 -11.29 9.33
C CYS A 89 -13.18 -10.21 8.81
N ILE A 90 -12.67 -8.99 8.60
CA ILE A 90 -13.42 -7.91 7.93
C ILE A 90 -12.90 -7.77 6.50
N LEU A 91 -13.80 -7.77 5.52
CA LEU A 91 -13.46 -7.52 4.13
C LEU A 91 -13.16 -6.03 3.91
N ALA A 92 -11.97 -5.71 3.39
CA ALA A 92 -11.62 -4.35 3.00
C ALA A 92 -12.32 -4.00 1.66
N LYS A 93 -13.28 -3.07 1.70
CA LYS A 93 -13.94 -2.55 0.50
C LYS A 93 -12.92 -1.76 -0.34
N LYS A 94 -12.81 -2.11 -1.63
CA LYS A 94 -12.02 -1.33 -2.60
C LYS A 94 -12.68 0.04 -2.79
N PRO A 95 -11.97 1.16 -2.55
CA PRO A 95 -12.50 2.49 -2.77
C PRO A 95 -12.62 2.81 -4.28
N ILE A 96 -13.37 3.86 -4.60
CA ILE A 96 -13.33 4.46 -5.93
C ILE A 96 -12.18 5.48 -5.92
N ALA A 97 -11.28 5.43 -6.91
CA ALA A 97 -10.24 6.42 -7.08
C ALA A 97 -10.75 7.56 -7.98
N VAL A 98 -10.58 8.80 -7.53
CA VAL A 98 -11.00 9.99 -8.26
C VAL A 98 -9.90 11.04 -8.25
N CYS A 99 -9.88 11.89 -9.28
CA CYS A 99 -9.08 13.10 -9.28
C CYS A 99 -9.86 14.21 -8.58
N ASP A 100 -9.33 14.73 -7.47
CA ASP A 100 -9.99 15.78 -6.70
C ASP A 100 -9.79 17.17 -7.32
N LYS A 101 -10.43 18.18 -6.71
CA LYS A 101 -10.30 19.58 -7.14
C LYS A 101 -8.89 20.16 -7.02
N ASN A 102 -8.01 19.52 -6.25
CA ASN A 102 -6.62 19.90 -6.09
C ASN A 102 -5.70 19.17 -7.07
N HIS A 103 -6.25 18.45 -8.05
CA HIS A 103 -5.52 17.62 -9.01
C HIS A 103 -4.72 16.51 -8.32
N MET A 104 -5.27 15.95 -7.23
CA MET A 104 -4.68 14.84 -6.49
C MET A 104 -5.59 13.62 -6.55
N CYS A 105 -5.01 12.44 -6.75
CA CYS A 105 -5.76 11.20 -6.67
C CYS A 105 -6.14 10.89 -5.22
N VAL A 106 -7.44 10.69 -4.97
CA VAL A 106 -7.97 10.39 -3.63
C VAL A 106 -8.97 9.25 -3.68
N ALA A 107 -9.16 8.59 -2.54
CA ALA A 107 -10.21 7.58 -2.35
C ALA A 107 -11.56 8.26 -2.04
N GLN A 108 -12.64 7.75 -2.65
CA GLN A 108 -14.04 8.05 -2.33
C GLN A 108 -14.82 6.78 -1.96
#